data_AF-A0A954X2B9-F1
#
_entry.id   AF-A0A954X2B9-F1
#
_cell.length_a   1.000
_cell.length_b   1.000
_cell.length_c   1.000
_cell.angle_alpha   90.00
_cell.angle_beta   90.00
_cell.angle_gamma   90.00
#
_symmetry.space_group_name_H-M   'P 1'
#
loop_
_entity.id
_entity.type
_entity.pdbx_description
1 polymer ?
#
loop_
_entity_poly.entity_id
_entity_poly.type
_entity_poly.pdbx_seq_one_letter_code
_entity_poly.pdbx_strand_id
1 'polypeptide(L)'
;GELAPAPRWLTASIHASLGWNYLGAANTFITPSLYRELGGFDETLRRSEDYEFFTRCLARQVPFSRVNQTVCLFRRHGDNASLQHDETYAADLARICRDYGPSSQSLAKFYGNAFRAWIYLRNPSWSAHQLRRKLGERRWRG
;
A
#
# COMPACT_ATOMS: atom_id res chain seq x y z
N GLY A 1 -1.26 -11.86 -10.22
CA GLY A 1 -0.55 -11.72 -8.93
C GLY A 1 -1.22 -12.56 -7.85
N GLU A 2 -0.48 -12.98 -6.82
CA GLU A 2 -0.99 -13.88 -5.76
C GLU A 2 -1.75 -13.16 -4.64
N LEU A 3 -1.68 -11.83 -4.55
CA LEU A 3 -2.41 -11.06 -3.53
C LEU A 3 -3.92 -11.02 -3.81
N ALA A 4 -4.72 -11.33 -2.80
CA ALA A 4 -6.16 -11.18 -2.78
C ALA A 4 -6.58 -9.76 -3.20
N PRO A 5 -7.75 -9.59 -3.86
CA PRO A 5 -8.27 -8.26 -4.18
C PRO A 5 -8.48 -7.44 -2.90
N ALA A 6 -8.44 -6.12 -3.04
CA ALA A 6 -8.87 -5.22 -1.98
C ALA A 6 -10.29 -5.59 -1.52
N PRO A 7 -10.50 -5.86 -0.23
CA PRO A 7 -11.82 -6.20 0.25
C PRO A 7 -12.72 -4.96 0.21
N ARG A 8 -14.03 -5.17 0.03
CA ARG A 8 -15.02 -4.06 -0.01
C ARG A 8 -15.07 -3.23 1.28
N TRP A 9 -14.58 -3.78 2.38
CA TRP A 9 -14.49 -3.10 3.68
C TRP A 9 -13.15 -2.37 3.90
N LEU A 10 -12.22 -2.40 2.93
CA LEU A 10 -11.01 -1.58 3.00
C LEU A 10 -11.41 -0.10 2.90
N THR A 11 -11.21 0.63 4.00
CA THR A 11 -11.46 2.07 4.08
C THR A 11 -10.17 2.86 3.97
N ALA A 12 -10.27 4.17 3.76
CA ALA A 12 -9.13 5.08 3.81
C ALA A 12 -8.37 4.96 5.14
N SER A 13 -9.06 4.90 6.27
CA SER A 13 -8.41 4.81 7.59
C SER A 13 -7.65 3.52 7.80
N ILE A 14 -8.17 2.38 7.32
CA ILE A 14 -7.43 1.11 7.35
C ILE A 14 -6.22 1.18 6.42
N HIS A 15 -6.41 1.69 5.21
CA HIS A 15 -5.34 1.80 4.22
C HIS A 15 -4.21 2.71 4.69
N ALA A 16 -4.52 3.92 5.17
CA ALA A 16 -3.57 4.89 5.73
C ALA A 16 -2.80 4.36 6.94
N SER A 17 -3.41 3.46 7.70
CA SER A 17 -2.80 2.81 8.87
C SER A 17 -1.75 1.74 8.50
N LEU A 18 -1.64 1.34 7.23
CA LEU A 18 -0.70 0.29 6.82
C LEU A 18 0.75 0.76 6.80
N GLY A 19 0.99 2.02 6.42
CA GLY A 19 2.33 2.57 6.21
C GLY A 19 3.00 2.06 4.93
N TRP A 20 2.24 1.56 3.96
CA TRP A 20 2.72 1.19 2.62
C TRP A 20 1.55 1.03 1.65
N ASN A 21 1.82 1.20 0.35
CA ASN A 21 0.80 1.10 -0.70
C ASN A 21 0.45 -0.36 -1.02
N TYR A 22 -0.72 -0.81 -0.55
CA TYR A 22 -1.24 -2.15 -0.84
C TYR A 22 -1.80 -2.28 -2.26
N LEU A 23 -2.32 -1.19 -2.84
CA LEU A 23 -2.94 -1.18 -4.16
C LEU A 23 -1.89 -1.12 -5.28
N GLY A 24 -0.77 -0.43 -5.06
CA GLY A 24 0.42 -0.43 -5.94
C GLY A 24 0.23 0.37 -7.23
N ALA A 25 1.06 1.41 -7.45
CA ALA A 25 0.93 2.28 -8.61
C ALA A 25 1.03 1.56 -9.96
N ALA A 26 2.01 0.67 -10.13
CA ALA A 26 2.35 0.11 -11.44
C ALA A 26 1.28 -0.81 -12.06
N ASN A 27 0.26 -1.21 -11.29
CA ASN A 27 -0.77 -2.15 -11.72
C ASN A 27 -2.20 -1.68 -11.41
N THR A 28 -2.35 -0.46 -10.91
CA THR A 28 -3.64 0.16 -10.60
C THR A 28 -3.99 1.17 -11.69
N PHE A 29 -5.15 1.00 -12.31
CA PHE A 29 -5.68 1.90 -13.33
C PHE A 29 -6.86 2.67 -12.77
N ILE A 30 -6.94 3.95 -13.10
CA ILE A 30 -8.01 4.86 -12.67
C ILE A 30 -8.58 5.56 -13.90
N THR A 31 -9.85 5.96 -13.84
CA THR A 31 -10.44 6.72 -14.94
C THR A 31 -9.89 8.15 -14.97
N PRO A 32 -9.72 8.76 -16.15
CA PRO A 32 -9.30 10.16 -16.24
C PRO A 32 -10.27 11.12 -15.55
N SER A 33 -11.56 10.80 -15.52
CA SER A 33 -12.56 11.60 -14.82
C SER A 33 -12.32 11.62 -13.30
N LEU A 34 -12.09 10.45 -12.70
CA LEU A 34 -11.81 10.34 -11.27
C LEU A 34 -10.50 11.04 -10.90
N TYR A 35 -9.45 10.88 -11.72
CA TYR A 35 -8.18 11.56 -11.48
C TYR A 35 -8.33 13.08 -11.45
N ARG A 36 -9.10 13.65 -12.40
CA ARG A 36 -9.38 15.09 -12.44
C ARG A 36 -10.30 15.53 -11.30
N GLU A 37 -11.33 14.76 -10.99
CA GLU A 37 -12.26 15.06 -9.88
C GLU A 37 -11.54 15.17 -8.55
N LEU A 38 -10.57 14.29 -8.30
CA LEU A 38 -9.77 14.30 -7.08
C LEU A 38 -8.61 15.29 -7.10
N GLY A 39 -8.32 15.93 -8.24
CA GLY A 39 -7.22 16.89 -8.36
C GLY A 39 -5.84 16.26 -8.57
N GLY A 40 -5.77 15.00 -9.00
CA GLY A 40 -4.51 14.30 -9.30
C GLY A 40 -3.62 14.01 -8.09
N PHE A 41 -2.36 13.64 -8.34
CA PHE A 41 -1.37 13.39 -7.29
C PHE A 41 -1.00 14.67 -6.53
N ASP A 42 -0.75 14.53 -5.22
CA ASP A 42 -0.20 15.63 -4.42
C ASP A 42 1.32 15.68 -4.61
N GLU A 43 1.78 16.63 -5.43
CA GLU A 43 3.20 16.83 -5.77
C GLU A 43 4.04 17.35 -4.58
N THR A 44 3.42 17.70 -3.46
CA THR A 44 4.15 18.05 -2.23
C THR A 44 4.69 16.81 -1.51
N LEU A 45 4.16 15.63 -1.80
CA LEU A 45 4.69 14.35 -1.36
C LEU A 45 5.82 13.92 -2.28
N ARG A 46 6.91 13.41 -1.71
CA ARG A 46 8.12 13.08 -2.47
C ARG A 46 8.26 11.59 -2.77
N ARG A 47 7.59 10.74 -2.00
CA ARG A 47 7.79 9.28 -2.05
C ARG A 47 6.49 8.46 -2.01
N SER A 48 5.35 9.08 -1.72
CA SER A 48 4.08 8.37 -1.43
C SER A 48 2.86 9.02 -2.07
N GLU A 49 3.06 9.70 -3.19
CA GLU A 49 2.00 10.37 -3.96
C GLU A 49 0.90 9.39 -4.42
N ASP A 50 1.29 8.18 -4.82
CA ASP A 50 0.37 7.11 -5.23
C ASP A 50 -0.43 6.56 -4.04
N TYR A 51 0.25 6.35 -2.92
CA TYR A 51 -0.36 5.87 -1.68
C TYR A 51 -1.39 6.86 -1.14
N GLU A 52 -1.06 8.15 -1.13
CA GLU A 52 -1.99 9.20 -0.72
C GLU A 52 -3.20 9.28 -1.67
N PHE A 53 -2.96 9.29 -2.99
CA PHE A 53 -4.04 9.40 -3.96
C PHE A 53 -5.02 8.22 -3.88
N PHE A 54 -4.53 7.00 -3.71
CA PHE A 54 -5.42 5.84 -3.52
C PHE A 54 -6.14 5.88 -2.17
N THR A 55 -5.53 6.45 -1.14
CA THR A 55 -6.20 6.70 0.13
C THR A 55 -7.35 7.70 -0.04
N ARG A 56 -7.16 8.77 -0.83
CA ARG A 56 -8.25 9.69 -1.22
C ARG A 56 -9.36 9.01 -2.00
N CYS A 57 -9.03 8.13 -2.94
CA CYS A 57 -10.03 7.34 -3.66
C CYS A 57 -10.90 6.55 -2.68
N LEU A 58 -10.28 5.85 -1.72
CA LEU A 58 -11.00 5.11 -0.68
C LEU A 58 -11.80 6.04 0.26
N ALA A 59 -11.33 7.26 0.52
CA ALA A 59 -12.06 8.24 1.33
C ALA A 59 -13.34 8.71 0.64
N ARG A 60 -13.35 8.72 -0.71
CA ARG A 60 -14.56 8.90 -1.53
C ARG A 60 -15.34 7.61 -1.79
N GLN A 61 -15.02 6.54 -1.07
CA GLN A 61 -15.68 5.23 -1.19
C GLN A 61 -15.62 4.64 -2.61
N VAL A 62 -14.59 4.99 -3.38
CA VAL A 62 -14.37 4.42 -4.72
C VAL A 62 -13.95 2.96 -4.57
N PRO A 63 -14.69 2.00 -5.17
CA PRO A 63 -14.35 0.59 -5.07
C PRO A 63 -13.17 0.24 -5.98
N PHE A 64 -12.17 -0.44 -5.44
CA PHE A 64 -11.10 -1.05 -6.25
C PHE A 64 -11.49 -2.49 -6.61
N SER A 65 -11.47 -2.79 -7.91
CA SER A 65 -11.71 -4.14 -8.43
C SER A 65 -10.42 -4.71 -9.01
N ARG A 66 -10.21 -6.00 -8.82
CA ARG A 66 -9.03 -6.69 -9.34
C ARG A 66 -9.29 -7.29 -10.70
N VAL A 67 -8.40 -7.02 -11.65
CA VAL A 67 -8.34 -7.78 -12.90
C VAL A 67 -7.56 -9.08 -12.64
N ASN A 68 -8.17 -10.23 -12.87
CA ASN A 68 -7.56 -11.53 -12.57
C ASN A 68 -6.56 -11.99 -13.66
N GLN A 69 -5.65 -11.09 -14.06
CA GLN A 69 -4.59 -11.36 -15.02
C GLN A 69 -3.32 -10.61 -14.63
N THR A 70 -2.18 -11.03 -15.17
CA THR A 70 -0.94 -10.28 -15.03
C THR A 70 -0.97 -9.10 -16.01
N VAL A 71 -1.06 -7.88 -15.47
CA VAL A 71 -1.12 -6.64 -16.26
C VAL A 71 0.20 -5.88 -16.28
N CYS A 72 1.14 -6.23 -15.40
CA CYS A 72 2.43 -5.54 -15.26
C CYS A 72 3.51 -6.52 -14.81
N LEU A 73 4.71 -6.35 -15.38
CA LEU A 73 5.95 -6.95 -14.90
C LEU A 73 6.86 -5.80 -14.45
N PHE A 74 7.22 -5.78 -13.17
CA PHE A 74 8.04 -4.72 -12.59
C PHE A 74 9.42 -5.25 -12.23
N ARG A 75 10.47 -4.60 -12.74
CA ARG A 75 11.85 -4.91 -12.39
C ARG A 75 12.15 -4.33 -11.01
N ARG A 76 12.70 -5.17 -10.13
CA ARG A 76 13.19 -4.73 -8.81
C ARG A 76 14.71 -4.61 -8.84
N HIS A 77 15.23 -3.43 -8.49
CA HIS A 77 16.65 -3.18 -8.26
C HIS A 77 16.87 -2.43 -6.94
N GLY A 78 18.13 -2.23 -6.54
CA GLY A 78 18.50 -1.64 -5.24
C GLY A 78 17.99 -0.22 -5.02
N ASP A 79 17.76 0.53 -6.10
CA ASP A 79 17.34 1.94 -6.04
C ASP A 79 15.82 2.15 -6.09
N ASN A 80 15.05 1.07 -6.02
CA ASN A 80 13.60 1.18 -5.97
C ASN A 80 13.17 1.98 -4.73
N ALA A 81 12.34 3.01 -4.92
CA ALA A 81 11.83 3.84 -3.83
C ALA A 81 11.18 3.02 -2.70
N SER A 82 10.50 1.91 -3.03
CA SER A 82 9.89 1.00 -2.05
C SER A 82 10.88 0.26 -1.13
N LEU A 83 12.19 0.30 -1.43
CA LEU A 83 13.27 -0.26 -0.61
C LEU A 83 14.01 0.80 0.21
N GLN A 84 13.80 2.08 -0.09
CA GLN A 84 14.44 3.20 0.59
C GLN A 84 13.47 3.77 1.63
N HIS A 85 13.64 3.37 2.88
CA HIS A 85 12.79 3.84 3.99
C HIS A 85 13.50 4.98 4.69
N ASP A 86 13.58 6.12 3.98
CA ASP A 86 14.20 7.34 4.49
C ASP A 86 13.22 8.18 5.34
N GLU A 87 13.74 9.25 5.95
CA GLU A 87 12.94 10.16 6.77
C GLU A 87 11.84 10.86 5.98
N THR A 88 12.04 11.08 4.67
CA THR A 88 11.04 11.71 3.81
C THR A 88 9.85 10.77 3.60
N TYR A 89 10.11 9.49 3.33
CA TYR A 89 9.08 8.47 3.27
C TYR A 89 8.32 8.35 4.59
N ALA A 90 9.03 8.33 5.73
CA ALA A 90 8.40 8.29 7.04
C ALA A 90 7.50 9.53 7.31
N ALA A 91 7.93 10.72 6.89
CA ALA A 91 7.16 11.96 7.02
C ALA A 91 5.90 11.93 6.14
N ASP A 92 6.01 11.47 4.88
CA ASP A 92 4.88 11.32 3.97
C ASP A 92 3.84 10.35 4.57
N LEU A 93 4.28 9.18 5.07
CA LEU A 93 3.40 8.20 5.71
C LEU A 93 2.72 8.76 6.98
N ALA A 94 3.47 9.50 7.81
CA ALA A 94 2.92 10.12 9.01
C ALA A 94 1.85 11.16 8.67
N ARG A 95 2.08 11.94 7.61
CA ARG A 95 1.09 12.88 7.08
C ARG A 95 -0.17 12.16 6.60
N ILE A 96 -0.02 11.13 5.75
CA ILE A 96 -1.18 10.37 5.23
C ILE A 96 -1.97 9.73 6.38
N CYS A 97 -1.29 9.16 7.37
CA CYS A 97 -1.94 8.55 8.53
C CYS A 97 -2.64 9.60 9.42
N ARG A 98 -2.07 10.79 9.58
CA ARG A 98 -2.72 11.89 10.30
C ARG A 98 -3.97 12.39 9.57
N ASP A 99 -3.90 12.52 8.25
CA ASP A 99 -4.94 13.16 7.45
C ASP A 99 -6.12 12.18 7.17
N TYR A 100 -5.86 10.87 7.06
CA TYR A 100 -6.88 9.87 6.69
C TYR A 100 -7.03 8.70 7.68
N GLY A 101 -6.06 8.51 8.58
CA GLY A 101 -6.09 7.46 9.59
C GLY A 101 -7.06 7.77 10.74
N PRO A 102 -7.22 6.83 11.69
CA PRO A 102 -8.03 7.07 12.87
C PRO A 102 -7.35 8.10 13.79
N SER A 103 -8.16 8.80 14.59
CA SER A 103 -7.69 9.84 15.52
C SER A 103 -6.73 9.33 16.59
N SER A 104 -6.76 8.02 16.90
CA SER A 104 -5.88 7.39 17.88
C SER A 104 -4.77 6.58 17.22
N GLN A 105 -3.53 6.79 17.68
CA GLN A 105 -2.38 6.02 17.22
C GLN A 105 -2.48 4.53 17.58
N SER A 106 -3.11 4.17 18.71
CA SER A 106 -3.32 2.76 19.07
C SER A 106 -4.29 2.08 18.10
N LEU A 107 -5.34 2.80 17.70
CA LEU A 107 -6.30 2.32 16.72
C LEU A 107 -5.68 2.20 15.33
N ALA A 108 -4.82 3.14 14.93
CA ALA A 108 -4.05 3.05 13.68
C ALA A 108 -3.17 1.79 13.68
N LYS A 109 -2.42 1.56 14.77
CA LYS A 109 -1.61 0.34 14.93
C LYS A 109 -2.47 -0.93 14.84
N PHE A 110 -3.64 -0.92 15.49
CA PHE A 110 -4.58 -2.04 15.42
C PHE A 110 -5.06 -2.29 13.99
N TYR A 111 -5.55 -1.26 13.27
CA TYR A 111 -6.00 -1.38 11.88
C TYR A 111 -4.90 -1.89 10.96
N GLY A 112 -3.70 -1.31 11.03
CA GLY A 112 -2.56 -1.72 10.23
C GLY A 112 -2.18 -3.19 10.48
N ASN A 113 -2.16 -3.61 11.74
CA ASN A 113 -1.81 -4.99 12.11
C ASN A 113 -2.91 -5.99 11.75
N ALA A 114 -4.17 -5.67 12.00
CA ALA A 114 -5.31 -6.52 11.66
C ALA A 114 -5.41 -6.72 10.15
N PHE A 115 -5.25 -5.66 9.35
CA PHE A 115 -5.28 -5.79 7.90
C PHE A 115 -4.07 -6.54 7.37
N ARG A 116 -2.87 -6.32 7.93
CA ARG A 116 -1.67 -7.10 7.58
C ARG A 116 -1.86 -8.58 7.88
N ALA A 117 -2.45 -8.93 9.02
CA ALA A 117 -2.79 -10.32 9.36
C ALA A 117 -3.79 -10.90 8.37
N TRP A 118 -4.83 -10.15 8.00
CA TRP A 118 -5.77 -10.55 6.96
C TRP A 118 -5.09 -10.79 5.60
N ILE A 119 -4.17 -9.92 5.16
CA ILE A 119 -3.38 -10.13 3.94
C ILE A 119 -2.61 -11.45 4.04
N TYR A 120 -1.91 -11.71 5.14
CA TYR A 120 -1.15 -12.96 5.27
C TYR A 120 -2.05 -14.20 5.22
N LEU A 121 -3.17 -14.18 5.94
CA LEU A 121 -4.14 -15.28 5.97
C LEU A 121 -4.77 -15.56 4.60
N ARG A 122 -5.04 -14.51 3.82
CA ARG A 122 -5.62 -14.66 2.48
C ARG A 122 -4.60 -15.03 1.41
N ASN A 123 -3.30 -14.95 1.71
CA ASN A 123 -2.22 -15.15 0.75
C ASN A 123 -1.12 -16.04 1.35
N PRO A 124 -1.41 -17.31 1.68
CA PRO A 124 -0.47 -18.19 2.37
C PRO A 124 0.77 -18.51 1.53
N SER A 125 0.62 -18.70 0.20
CA SER A 125 1.75 -18.93 -0.72
C SER A 125 2.72 -17.75 -0.73
N TRP A 126 2.18 -16.53 -0.87
CA TRP A 126 2.94 -15.30 -0.84
C TRP A 126 3.65 -15.10 0.51
N SER A 127 2.96 -15.39 1.62
CA SER A 127 3.51 -15.30 2.97
C SER A 127 4.69 -16.27 3.16
N ALA A 128 4.54 -17.51 2.71
CA ALA A 128 5.61 -18.51 2.73
C ALA A 128 6.81 -18.06 1.88
N HIS A 129 6.56 -17.49 0.70
CA HIS A 129 7.61 -16.92 -0.14
C HIS A 129 8.36 -15.77 0.54
N GLN A 130 7.65 -14.81 1.17
CA GLN A 130 8.29 -13.72 1.92
C GLN A 130 9.12 -14.22 3.10
N LEU A 131 8.65 -15.24 3.83
CA LEU A 131 9.37 -15.83 4.95
C LEU A 131 10.65 -16.53 4.48
N ARG A 132 10.56 -17.35 3.43
CA ARG A 132 11.73 -18.00 2.81
C ARG A 132 12.77 -16.98 2.36
N ARG A 133 12.32 -15.86 1.77
CA ARG A 133 13.20 -14.77 1.34
C ARG A 133 13.95 -14.14 2.50
N LYS A 134 13.27 -13.80 3.61
CA LYS A 134 13.91 -13.27 4.83
C LYS A 134 14.87 -14.25 5.51
N LEU A 135 14.63 -15.55 5.40
CA LEU A 135 15.53 -16.58 5.94
C LEU A 135 16.75 -16.81 5.02
N GLY A 136 16.55 -16.79 3.70
CA GLY A 136 17.62 -16.87 2.70
C GLY A 136 18.57 -15.67 2.73
N GLU A 137 18.04 -14.45 2.92
CA GLU A 137 18.84 -13.23 3.09
C GLU A 137 19.68 -13.25 4.38
N ARG A 138 19.22 -13.93 5.44
CA ARG A 138 20.00 -14.13 6.68
C ARG A 138 21.11 -15.16 6.53
N ARG A 139 20.90 -16.20 5.71
CA ARG A 139 21.89 -17.26 5.44
C ARG A 139 23.09 -16.78 4.60
N TRP A 140 22.96 -15.67 3.88
CA TRP A 140 24.02 -15.05 3.08
C TRP A 140 24.80 -13.93 3.81
N ARG A 141 24.34 -13.53 5.01
CA ARG A 141 24.99 -12.51 5.85
C ARG A 141 25.53 -13.11 7.17
N GLY A 142 25.95 -14.37 7.13
CA GLY A 142 26.56 -15.10 8.24
C GLY A 142 27.79 -15.84 7.77
#